data_AF-A0A6J4XX47-F1
#
_entry.id   AF-A0A6J4XX47-F1
#
_cell.length_a   1.000
_cell.length_b   1.000
_cell.length_c   1.000
_cell.angle_alpha   90.00
_cell.angle_beta   90.00
_cell.angle_gamma   90.00
#
_symmetry.space_group_name_H-M   'P 1'
#
loop_
_entity.id
_entity.type
_entity.pdbx_description
1 polymer ?
#
loop_
_entity_poly.entity_id
_entity_poly.type
_entity_poly.pdbx_seq_one_letter_code
_entity_poly.pdbx_strand_id
1 'polypeptide(L)'
;MPQSLNGLFHKKKLLELLEASGLVYDEDSHLVWIPDDAETTDLNKFQNIDVKMIDAESALVSKAIHAPEKNKQLIRQAIASGRFSTLIDRIIENQGNLEFFVEDNHDR
;
A
#
# COMPACT_ATOMS: atom_id res chain seq x y z
N MET A 1 24.95 30.35 -3.89
CA MET A 1 25.31 29.26 -2.98
C MET A 1 24.02 28.51 -2.65
N PRO A 2 23.81 27.26 -3.09
CA PRO A 2 22.63 26.53 -2.65
C PRO A 2 22.86 26.13 -1.19
N GLN A 3 22.02 26.64 -0.30
CA GLN A 3 21.97 26.20 1.09
C GLN A 3 21.58 24.72 1.09
N SER A 4 22.36 23.88 1.77
CA SER A 4 22.04 22.47 1.90
C SER A 4 20.69 22.32 2.62
N LEU A 5 19.74 21.64 1.99
CA LEU A 5 18.46 21.22 2.56
C LEU A 5 18.65 20.05 3.57
N ASN A 6 19.79 20.00 4.28
CA ASN A 6 20.07 19.02 5.32
C ASN A 6 19.53 19.49 6.68
N GLY A 7 18.33 20.06 6.71
CA GLY A 7 17.60 20.37 7.93
C GLY A 7 16.57 19.29 8.15
N LEU A 8 16.79 18.42 9.14
CA LEU A 8 15.90 17.34 9.57
C LEU A 8 14.43 17.64 9.26
N PHE A 9 13.80 16.79 8.45
CA PHE A 9 12.36 16.74 8.30
C PHE A 9 11.76 16.32 9.66
N HIS A 10 11.43 17.29 10.51
CA HIS A 10 10.84 17.01 11.81
C HIS A 10 9.35 16.73 11.61
N LYS A 11 8.85 15.57 12.06
CA LYS A 11 7.41 15.22 12.06
C LYS A 11 6.53 16.39 12.53
N LYS A 12 6.98 17.13 13.55
CA LYS A 12 6.31 18.35 14.02
C LYS A 12 6.07 19.39 12.92
N LYS A 13 7.05 19.66 12.06
CA LYS A 13 6.90 20.65 10.99
C LYS A 13 5.95 20.19 9.90
N LEU A 14 5.96 18.90 9.59
CA LEU A 14 4.98 18.29 8.70
C LEU A 14 3.56 18.41 9.27
N LEU A 15 3.36 18.09 10.56
CA LEU A 15 2.06 18.23 11.23
C LEU A 15 1.54 19.67 11.18
N GLU A 16 2.39 20.67 11.48
CA GLU A 16 2.03 22.09 11.37
C GLU A 16 1.58 22.48 9.95
N LEU A 17 2.27 21.98 8.92
CA LEU A 17 1.94 22.27 7.52
C LEU A 17 0.63 21.61 7.07
N LEU A 18 0.38 20.38 7.54
CA LEU A 18 -0.86 19.66 7.25
C LEU A 18 -2.06 20.38 7.88
N GLU A 19 -1.96 20.73 9.18
CA GLU A 19 -3.01 21.45 9.89
C GLU A 19 -3.34 22.80 9.24
N ALA A 20 -2.32 23.59 8.89
CA ALA A 20 -2.50 24.87 8.20
C ALA A 20 -3.17 24.75 6.83
N SER A 21 -3.12 23.57 6.22
CA SER A 21 -3.73 23.26 4.92
C SER A 21 -5.08 22.53 5.03
N GLY A 22 -5.60 22.33 6.26
CA GLY A 22 -6.82 21.56 6.50
C GLY A 22 -6.68 20.05 6.28
N LEU A 23 -5.45 19.53 6.33
CA LEU A 23 -5.11 18.12 6.17
C LEU A 23 -4.79 17.49 7.53
N VAL A 24 -4.99 16.18 7.64
CA VAL A 24 -4.71 15.40 8.84
C VAL A 24 -3.61 14.39 8.55
N TYR A 25 -2.66 14.26 9.47
CA TYR A 25 -1.66 13.21 9.38
C TYR A 25 -2.27 11.87 9.80
N ASP A 26 -2.12 10.87 8.93
CA ASP A 26 -2.48 9.51 9.25
C ASP A 26 -1.35 8.87 10.07
N GLU A 27 -1.59 8.66 11.37
CA GLU A 27 -0.64 7.99 12.26
C GLU A 27 -0.36 6.56 11.82
N ASP A 28 -1.30 5.92 11.12
CA ASP A 28 -1.18 4.57 10.59
C ASP A 28 -0.53 4.53 9.20
N SER A 29 -0.08 5.66 8.66
CA SER A 29 0.60 5.72 7.36
C SER A 29 1.82 4.79 7.27
N HIS A 30 2.50 4.54 8.38
CA HIS A 30 3.62 3.60 8.48
C HIS A 30 3.21 2.12 8.34
N LEU A 31 1.92 1.81 8.50
CA LEU A 31 1.35 0.48 8.27
C LEU A 31 1.05 0.24 6.78
N VAL A 32 1.08 1.30 5.96
CA VAL A 32 0.95 1.19 4.52
C VAL A 32 2.28 0.73 3.96
N TRP A 33 2.33 -0.54 3.57
CA TRP A 33 3.45 -1.11 2.85
C TRP A 33 3.09 -1.22 1.36
N ILE A 34 4.05 -0.88 0.50
CA ILE A 34 3.94 -1.00 -0.95
C ILE A 34 5.06 -1.96 -1.38
N PRO A 35 4.76 -3.00 -2.18
CA PRO A 35 5.79 -3.87 -2.75
C PRO A 35 6.85 -3.08 -3.53
N ASP A 36 8.11 -3.47 -3.45
CA ASP A 36 9.22 -2.76 -4.13
C ASP A 36 9.08 -2.79 -5.66
N ASP A 37 8.42 -3.81 -6.19
CA ASP A 37 8.13 -4.01 -7.61
C ASP A 37 6.82 -3.34 -8.06
N ALA A 38 6.16 -2.55 -7.20
CA ALA A 38 4.91 -1.90 -7.54
C ALA A 38 5.09 -0.86 -8.65
N GLU A 39 4.25 -0.96 -9.68
CA GLU A 39 4.19 0.05 -10.71
C GLU A 39 3.44 1.27 -10.17
N THR A 40 4.01 2.46 -10.37
CA THR A 40 3.39 3.72 -9.95
C THR A 40 3.06 4.60 -11.14
N THR A 41 1.85 5.15 -11.11
CA THR A 41 1.40 6.19 -12.05
C THR A 41 1.29 7.52 -11.31
N ASP A 42 1.97 8.54 -11.80
CA ASP A 42 1.83 9.90 -11.27
C ASP A 42 0.42 10.43 -11.60
N LEU A 43 -0.34 10.81 -10.58
CA LEU A 43 -1.68 11.40 -10.75
C LEU A 43 -1.62 12.93 -10.75
N ASN A 44 -0.88 13.49 -9.80
CA ASN A 44 -0.69 14.94 -9.67
C ASN A 44 0.68 15.24 -9.08
N LYS A 45 1.21 16.40 -9.47
CA LYS A 45 2.46 16.93 -8.95
C LYS A 45 2.26 18.37 -8.51
N PHE A 46 2.46 18.62 -7.22
CA PHE A 46 2.44 19.94 -6.61
C PHE A 46 3.86 20.35 -6.24
N GLN A 47 4.04 21.58 -5.77
CA GLN A 47 5.37 22.10 -5.43
C GLN A 47 6.12 21.22 -4.40
N ASN A 48 5.39 20.62 -3.45
CA ASN A 48 5.97 19.83 -2.35
C ASN A 48 5.26 18.48 -2.12
N ILE A 49 4.31 18.11 -2.98
CA ILE A 49 3.49 16.90 -2.82
C ILE A 49 3.42 16.19 -4.17
N ASP A 50 3.87 14.94 -4.21
CA ASP A 50 3.66 14.03 -5.32
C ASP A 50 2.52 13.09 -4.96
N VAL A 51 1.51 13.00 -5.82
CA VAL A 51 0.39 12.07 -5.68
C VAL A 51 0.57 10.98 -6.71
N LYS A 52 0.82 9.76 -6.25
CA LYS A 52 1.02 8.58 -7.09
C LYS A 52 -0.03 7.52 -6.78
N MET A 53 -0.37 6.74 -7.79
CA MET A 53 -1.24 5.58 -7.68
C MET A 53 -0.41 4.33 -7.96
N ILE A 54 -0.52 3.32 -7.09
CA ILE A 54 0.05 2.00 -7.35
C ILE A 54 -0.89 1.18 -8.22
N ASP A 55 -0.34 0.24 -8.99
CA ASP A 55 -1.15 -0.70 -9.75
C ASP A 55 -2.05 -1.56 -8.84
N ALA A 56 -3.16 -2.04 -9.43
CA ALA A 56 -4.19 -2.75 -8.68
C ALA A 56 -3.69 -4.07 -8.08
N GLU A 57 -2.74 -4.74 -8.74
CA GLU A 57 -2.21 -6.02 -8.25
C GLU A 57 -1.32 -5.80 -7.03
N SER A 58 -0.42 -4.81 -7.07
CA SER A 58 0.40 -4.42 -5.92
C SER A 58 -0.43 -3.97 -4.72
N ALA A 59 -1.55 -3.29 -4.97
CA ALA A 59 -2.51 -2.95 -3.92
C ALA A 59 -3.14 -4.21 -3.28
N LEU A 60 -3.41 -5.25 -4.06
CA LEU A 60 -3.91 -6.53 -3.57
C LEU A 60 -2.85 -7.28 -2.76
N VAL A 61 -1.59 -7.31 -3.23
CA VAL A 61 -0.46 -7.91 -2.51
C VAL A 61 -0.30 -7.25 -1.14
N SER A 62 -0.25 -5.91 -1.08
CA SER A 62 -0.18 -5.16 0.17
C SER A 62 -1.29 -5.54 1.17
N LYS A 63 -2.53 -5.64 0.67
CA LYS A 63 -3.70 -6.04 1.47
C LYS A 63 -3.61 -7.49 1.97
N ALA A 64 -3.07 -8.39 1.16
CA ALA A 64 -2.88 -9.79 1.52
C ALA A 64 -1.83 -9.96 2.64
N ILE A 65 -0.78 -9.14 2.65
CA ILE A 65 0.29 -9.21 3.67
C ILE A 65 -0.09 -8.50 4.97
N HIS A 66 -0.55 -7.25 4.91
CA HIS A 66 -0.70 -6.41 6.12
C HIS A 66 -2.08 -6.51 6.79
N ALA A 67 -3.12 -6.91 6.05
CA ALA A 67 -4.46 -7.03 6.59
C ALA A 67 -5.22 -8.23 6.01
N PRO A 68 -4.66 -9.46 6.07
CA PRO A 68 -5.24 -10.65 5.44
C PRO A 68 -6.68 -10.90 5.88
N GLU A 69 -6.97 -10.80 7.17
CA GLU A 69 -8.30 -11.03 7.75
C GLU A 69 -9.37 -10.10 7.16
N LYS A 70 -9.08 -8.80 7.08
CA LYS A 70 -10.02 -7.80 6.53
C LYS A 70 -10.23 -7.96 5.03
N ASN A 71 -9.24 -8.51 4.32
CA ASN A 71 -9.23 -8.56 2.85
C ASN A 71 -9.44 -9.97 2.28
N LYS A 72 -9.68 -11.00 3.10
CA LYS A 72 -9.78 -12.41 2.68
C LYS A 72 -10.68 -12.60 1.45
N GLN A 73 -11.90 -12.07 1.48
CA GLN A 73 -12.87 -12.20 0.38
C GLN A 73 -12.43 -11.47 -0.89
N LEU A 74 -11.85 -10.27 -0.75
CA LEU A 74 -11.33 -9.51 -1.88
C LEU A 74 -10.18 -10.26 -2.58
N ILE A 75 -9.22 -10.79 -1.81
CA ILE A 75 -8.09 -11.54 -2.35
C ILE A 75 -8.57 -12.83 -3.02
N ARG A 76 -9.51 -13.55 -2.40
CA ARG A 76 -10.14 -14.74 -3.01
C ARG A 76 -10.78 -14.46 -4.35
N GLN A 77 -11.56 -13.39 -4.44
CA GLN A 77 -12.20 -12.98 -5.69
C GLN A 77 -11.16 -12.58 -6.74
N ALA A 78 -10.12 -11.87 -6.35
CA ALA A 78 -9.03 -11.49 -7.25
C ALA A 78 -8.32 -12.73 -7.82
N ILE A 79 -7.99 -13.71 -6.97
CA ILE A 79 -7.39 -14.99 -7.39
C ILE A 79 -8.35 -15.74 -8.34
N ALA A 80 -9.61 -15.93 -7.93
CA ALA A 80 -10.61 -16.67 -8.72
C ALA A 80 -10.93 -16.00 -10.06
N SER A 81 -10.76 -14.68 -10.18
CA SER A 81 -11.00 -13.95 -11.42
C SER A 81 -9.98 -14.28 -12.51
N GLY A 82 -8.79 -14.76 -12.16
CA GLY A 82 -7.67 -14.99 -13.09
C GLY A 82 -7.14 -13.73 -13.78
N ARG A 83 -7.62 -12.53 -13.40
CA ARG A 83 -7.23 -11.26 -14.02
C ARG A 83 -5.79 -10.84 -13.70
N PHE A 84 -5.29 -11.27 -12.55
CA PHE A 84 -3.99 -10.91 -12.00
C PHE A 84 -3.10 -12.15 -11.97
N SER A 85 -2.46 -12.45 -13.10
CA SER A 85 -1.75 -13.71 -13.32
C SER A 85 -0.58 -13.93 -12.37
N THR A 86 0.03 -12.84 -11.90
CA THR A 86 1.21 -12.87 -11.01
C THR A 86 0.86 -12.71 -9.53
N LEU A 87 -0.43 -12.55 -9.19
CA LEU A 87 -0.85 -12.24 -7.82
C LEU A 87 -0.45 -13.32 -6.81
N ILE A 88 -0.64 -14.60 -7.17
CA ILE A 88 -0.31 -15.72 -6.27
C ILE A 88 1.20 -15.74 -6.00
N ASP A 89 2.00 -15.67 -7.06
CA ASP A 89 3.46 -15.71 -6.95
C ASP A 89 3.97 -14.55 -6.11
N ARG A 90 3.47 -13.34 -6.36
CA ARG A 90 3.84 -12.14 -5.59
C ARG A 90 3.43 -12.22 -4.12
N ILE A 91 2.28 -12.84 -3.79
CA ILE A 91 1.90 -13.08 -2.40
C ILE A 91 2.90 -14.04 -1.74
N ILE A 92 3.29 -15.12 -2.41
CA ILE A 92 4.25 -16.10 -1.89
C ILE A 92 5.64 -15.47 -1.69
N GLU A 93 6.13 -14.74 -2.69
CA GLU A 93 7.43 -14.06 -2.68
C GLU A 93 7.54 -13.05 -1.52
N ASN A 94 6.43 -12.40 -1.18
CA ASN A 94 6.34 -11.46 -0.05
C ASN A 94 5.92 -12.15 1.27
N GLN A 95 6.12 -13.46 1.38
CA GLN A 95 5.88 -14.26 2.60
C GLN A 95 4.42 -14.28 3.08
N GLY A 96 3.47 -14.06 2.18
CA GLY A 96 2.04 -14.14 2.46
C GLY A 96 1.55 -15.58 2.62
N ASN A 97 0.56 -15.77 3.49
CA ASN A 97 -0.07 -17.07 3.68
C ASN A 97 -1.13 -17.33 2.59
N LEU A 98 -0.74 -18.01 1.51
CA LEU A 98 -1.66 -18.33 0.42
C LEU A 98 -2.80 -19.28 0.87
N GLU A 99 -2.49 -20.26 1.73
CA GLU A 99 -3.47 -21.26 2.21
C GLU A 99 -4.65 -20.56 2.90
N PHE A 100 -4.39 -19.50 3.65
CA PHE A 100 -5.42 -18.69 4.30
C PHE A 100 -6.48 -18.15 3.33
N PHE A 101 -6.10 -17.88 2.07
CA PHE A 101 -7.01 -17.40 1.04
C PHE A 101 -7.64 -18.54 0.24
N VAL A 102 -6.93 -19.65 0.03
CA VAL A 102 -7.39 -20.74 -0.84
C VAL A 102 -8.25 -21.77 -0.10
N GLU A 103 -8.09 -21.92 1.22
CA GLU A 103 -8.91 -22.84 2.01
C GLU A 103 -10.41 -22.48 1.94
N ASP A 104 -11.19 -23.41 1.41
CA ASP A 104 -12.63 -23.46 1.63
C ASP A 104 -12.86 -23.98 3.04
N ASN A 105 -13.55 -23.18 3.86
CA ASN A 105 -14.11 -23.66 5.11
C ASN A 105 -15.18 -24.72 4.78
N HIS A 106 -14.74 -25.95 4.57
CA HIS A 106 -15.58 -27.15 4.57
C HIS A 106 -15.82 -27.61 6.02
N ASP A 107 -16.30 -26.71 6.87
CA ASP A 107 -16.88 -27.07 8.15
C ASP A 107 -18.35 -26.61 8.14
N ARG A 108 -19.21 -27.55 7.73
CA ARG A 108 -20.63 -27.56 8.05
C ARG A 108 -20.87 -28.55 9.18
#